data_AF-A0A7G5XKQ4-F1
#
_entry.id   AF-A0A7G5XKQ4-F1
#
_cell.length_a   1.000
_cell.length_b   1.000
_cell.length_c   1.000
_cell.angle_alpha   90.00
_cell.angle_beta   90.00
_cell.angle_gamma   90.00
#
_symmetry.space_group_name_H-M   'P 1'
#
loop_
_entity.id
_entity.type
_entity.pdbx_description
1 polymer ?
#
loop_
_entity_poly.entity_id
_entity_poly.type
_entity_poly.pdbx_seq_one_letter_code
_entity_poly.pdbx_strand_id
1 'polypeptide(L)'
;MKYSLFACLFFLFVLTACKSKKPKEIKDEDLTASDFILLAKEMSYPILVNDSLLNAKEKDSVLINQTTFKTFIPDTVYTKLYPKTKNLKLYLVGKSVDGEKGNYVLVKSAIGKERGAQLLYFNNKSQYLGSLDIGALMPKGKATSYCKIDSRHYITFIQERKTPTGELWTNETIYFMDETGKFIIAMTNSTEDLSDLIMGNPIDSLARKQKYSADYTTDKKNLVSIRDGATDKTFEFFIHFSKQNGDCVGEVKGTGEWVSKTKGVFRDGSSDCAITFDFTTSSVRISEQNCGLYRDITCFFEGSYPKKKEAVKKKKK
;
A
#
# COMPACT_ATOMS: atom_id res chain seq x y z
N MET A 1 -0.84 -39.84 65.05
CA MET A 1 0.39 -39.10 64.71
C MET A 1 1.17 -39.78 63.57
N LYS A 2 0.71 -39.73 62.31
CA LYS A 2 1.54 -40.16 61.16
C LYS A 2 1.29 -39.40 59.83
N TYR A 3 0.29 -38.52 59.76
CA TYR A 3 -0.03 -37.79 58.52
C TYR A 3 0.37 -36.31 58.51
N SER A 4 0.88 -35.77 59.63
CA SER A 4 1.25 -34.35 59.71
C SER A 4 2.66 -34.04 59.19
N LEU A 5 3.51 -35.06 58.97
CA LEU A 5 4.89 -34.85 58.50
C LEU A 5 5.01 -34.89 56.96
N PHE A 6 4.05 -35.51 56.27
CA PHE A 6 4.10 -35.67 54.81
C PHE A 6 3.52 -34.46 54.05
N ALA A 7 2.66 -33.67 54.70
CA ALA A 7 2.09 -32.45 54.12
C ALA A 7 3.09 -31.28 54.06
N CYS A 8 4.12 -31.26 54.92
CA CYS A 8 5.17 -30.23 54.88
C CYS A 8 6.22 -30.46 53.79
N LEU A 9 6.39 -31.71 53.29
CA LEU A 9 7.42 -32.01 52.29
C LEU A 9 6.96 -31.74 50.85
N PHE A 10 5.65 -31.69 50.61
CA PHE A 10 5.09 -31.38 49.28
C PHE A 10 4.96 -29.87 49.01
N PHE A 11 5.03 -29.04 50.06
CA PHE A 11 4.97 -27.57 49.93
C PHE A 11 6.35 -26.92 49.66
N LEU A 12 7.44 -27.69 49.72
CA LEU A 12 8.80 -27.17 49.51
C LEU A 12 9.31 -27.26 48.06
N PHE A 13 8.59 -27.92 47.15
CA PHE A 13 9.07 -28.16 45.77
C PHE A 13 8.46 -27.26 44.68
N VAL A 14 7.63 -26.26 45.03
CA VAL A 14 6.99 -25.38 44.04
C VAL A 14 7.73 -24.02 43.88
N LEU A 15 8.91 -23.85 44.47
CA LEU A 15 9.69 -22.60 44.39
C LEU A 15 10.86 -22.63 43.39
N THR A 16 10.88 -23.54 42.41
CA THR A 16 11.77 -23.39 41.25
C THR A 16 11.13 -22.44 40.22
N ALA A 17 10.97 -21.18 40.63
CA ALA A 17 10.74 -20.09 39.69
C ALA A 17 12.01 -19.89 38.87
N CYS A 18 11.91 -20.04 37.55
CA CYS A 18 12.94 -19.65 36.60
C CYS A 18 13.35 -18.19 36.89
N LYS A 19 14.57 -17.99 37.41
CA LYS A 19 15.20 -16.68 37.54
C LYS A 19 15.60 -16.18 36.15
N SER A 20 14.64 -15.70 35.35
CA SER A 20 14.96 -14.70 34.33
C SER A 20 15.28 -13.40 35.07
N LYS A 21 16.57 -13.09 35.25
CA LYS A 21 17.03 -11.82 35.81
C LYS A 21 16.44 -10.70 34.95
N LYS A 22 15.39 -10.04 35.44
CA LYS A 22 15.04 -8.70 34.94
C LYS A 22 16.22 -7.79 35.28
N PRO A 23 16.76 -7.02 34.34
CA PRO A 23 17.84 -6.10 34.64
C PRO A 23 17.40 -5.18 35.79
N LYS A 24 18.21 -5.13 36.86
CA LYS A 24 18.11 -4.10 37.89
C LYS A 24 18.40 -2.78 37.22
N GLU A 25 17.51 -1.79 37.37
CA GLU A 25 17.64 -0.37 36.99
C GLU A 25 19.00 -0.02 36.37
N ILE A 26 19.16 -0.33 35.09
CA ILE A 26 20.32 0.12 34.33
C ILE A 26 20.00 1.57 33.97
N LYS A 27 20.78 2.51 34.51
CA LYS A 27 20.71 3.91 34.08
C LYS A 27 20.98 3.94 32.58
N ASP A 28 20.18 4.71 31.84
CA ASP A 28 20.12 4.67 30.37
C ASP A 28 21.49 4.64 29.66
N GLU A 29 22.54 5.19 30.27
CA GLU A 29 23.88 5.33 29.68
C GLU A 29 24.64 4.01 29.47
N ASP A 30 24.30 2.93 30.20
CA ASP A 30 24.99 1.63 30.12
C ASP A 30 24.18 0.53 29.39
N LEU A 31 23.03 0.87 28.82
CA LEU A 31 22.18 -0.11 28.14
C LEU A 31 22.85 -0.61 26.85
N THR A 32 22.95 -1.94 26.70
CA THR A 32 23.33 -2.57 25.43
C THR A 32 22.10 -2.80 24.54
N ALA A 33 22.31 -3.09 23.25
CA ALA A 33 21.23 -3.49 22.36
C ALA A 33 20.49 -4.76 22.85
N SER A 34 21.20 -5.68 23.49
CA SER A 34 20.60 -6.88 24.10
C SER A 34 19.67 -6.48 25.26
N ASP A 35 20.11 -5.57 26.13
CA ASP A 35 19.28 -5.09 27.24
C ASP A 35 18.03 -4.37 26.73
N PHE A 36 18.18 -3.53 25.72
CA PHE A 36 17.06 -2.86 25.05
C PHE A 36 16.01 -3.84 24.53
N ILE A 37 16.43 -4.92 23.85
CA ILE A 37 15.53 -5.97 23.36
C ILE A 37 14.87 -6.76 24.51
N LEU A 38 15.59 -6.98 25.61
CA LEU A 38 15.07 -7.69 26.79
C LEU A 38 14.08 -6.86 27.62
N LEU A 39 14.23 -5.54 27.62
CA LEU A 39 13.28 -4.62 28.25
C LEU A 39 11.92 -4.60 27.53
N ALA A 40 11.90 -4.93 26.23
CA ALA A 40 10.68 -4.94 25.44
C ALA A 40 9.76 -6.09 25.86
N LYS A 41 8.52 -5.74 26.24
CA LYS A 41 7.50 -6.75 26.55
C LYS A 41 7.11 -7.51 25.28
N GLU A 42 7.07 -8.83 25.37
CA GLU A 42 6.57 -9.66 24.27
C GLU A 42 5.07 -9.40 24.02
N MET A 43 4.72 -9.25 22.74
CA MET A 43 3.37 -8.97 22.27
C MET A 43 2.75 -10.21 21.63
N SER A 44 1.47 -10.45 21.93
CA SER A 44 0.70 -11.51 21.29
C SER A 44 0.25 -11.13 19.88
N TYR A 45 0.32 -12.09 18.95
CA TYR A 45 -0.19 -11.91 17.60
C TYR A 45 -1.74 -11.97 17.54
N PRO A 46 -2.38 -11.30 16.56
CA PRO A 46 -1.77 -10.30 15.68
C PRO A 46 -1.49 -9.00 16.43
N ILE A 47 -0.35 -8.36 16.14
CA ILE A 47 -0.04 -7.04 16.69
C ILE A 47 -0.72 -5.99 15.82
N LEU A 48 -1.57 -5.17 16.43
CA LEU A 48 -2.27 -4.09 15.75
C LEU A 48 -1.66 -2.74 16.13
N VAL A 49 -1.15 -2.02 15.13
CA VAL A 49 -0.68 -0.64 15.24
C VAL A 49 -1.74 0.25 14.61
N ASN A 50 -2.55 0.88 15.46
CA ASN A 50 -3.66 1.76 15.08
C ASN A 50 -3.59 3.09 15.85
N ASP A 51 -4.53 4.00 15.56
CA ASP A 51 -4.60 5.30 16.23
C ASP A 51 -4.74 5.18 17.76
N SER A 52 -5.41 4.13 18.27
CA SER A 52 -5.53 3.90 19.70
C SER A 52 -4.17 3.60 20.35
N LEU A 53 -3.34 2.75 19.72
CA LEU A 53 -1.98 2.47 20.19
C LEU A 53 -1.09 3.71 20.08
N LEU A 54 -1.17 4.44 18.96
CA LEU A 54 -0.36 5.65 18.76
C LEU A 54 -0.73 6.78 19.72
N ASN A 55 -2.01 6.90 20.10
CA ASN A 55 -2.49 7.94 21.01
C ASN A 55 -2.56 7.51 22.48
N ALA A 56 -2.31 6.23 22.78
CA ALA A 56 -2.20 5.76 24.16
C ALA A 56 -1.15 6.57 24.93
N LYS A 57 -1.44 6.86 26.20
CA LYS A 57 -0.47 7.49 27.08
C LYS A 57 0.49 6.42 27.59
N GLU A 58 1.76 6.55 27.23
CA GLU A 58 2.80 5.66 27.73
C GLU A 58 3.26 6.10 29.12
N LYS A 59 3.68 5.13 29.93
CA LYS A 59 4.33 5.39 31.21
C LYS A 59 5.77 5.82 30.98
N ASP A 60 6.32 6.63 31.88
CA ASP A 60 7.74 7.04 31.77
C ASP A 60 8.71 5.86 31.88
N SER A 61 8.29 4.74 32.46
CA SER A 61 9.09 3.51 32.57
C SER A 61 9.41 2.83 31.23
N VAL A 62 8.76 3.23 30.13
CA VAL A 62 9.08 2.74 28.78
C VAL A 62 9.72 3.82 27.90
N LEU A 63 10.02 5.00 28.47
CA LEU A 63 10.74 6.07 27.78
C LEU A 63 12.23 5.71 27.70
N ILE A 64 12.83 5.92 26.53
CA ILE A 64 14.25 5.68 26.28
C ILE A 64 14.95 6.99 25.96
N ASN A 65 16.11 7.21 26.59
CA ASN A 65 16.98 8.34 26.26
C ASN A 65 17.42 8.31 24.79
N GLN A 66 17.34 9.44 24.10
CA GLN A 66 17.71 9.53 22.68
C GLN A 66 19.19 9.22 22.41
N THR A 67 20.10 9.62 23.31
CA THR A 67 21.54 9.38 23.17
C THR A 67 21.84 7.90 23.24
N THR A 68 21.24 7.20 24.21
CA THR A 68 21.31 5.75 24.32
C THR A 68 20.69 5.06 23.12
N PHE A 69 19.50 5.48 22.68
CA PHE A 69 18.81 4.83 21.57
C PHE A 69 19.63 4.86 20.27
N LYS A 70 20.41 5.93 20.03
CA LYS A 70 21.30 6.04 18.88
C LYS A 70 22.42 5.00 18.86
N THR A 71 22.77 4.40 20.00
CA THR A 71 23.78 3.34 20.04
C THR A 71 23.24 2.00 19.53
N PHE A 72 21.91 1.82 19.50
CA PHE A 72 21.27 0.57 19.09
C PHE A 72 21.09 0.43 17.58
N ILE A 73 21.07 1.55 16.85
CA ILE A 73 20.84 1.56 15.40
C ILE A 73 21.87 2.46 14.70
N PRO A 74 22.22 2.20 13.42
CA PRO A 74 23.13 3.06 12.69
C PRO A 74 22.63 4.52 12.60
N ASP A 75 23.54 5.49 12.66
CA ASP A 75 23.20 6.92 12.57
C ASP A 75 22.41 7.29 11.30
N THR A 76 22.75 6.65 10.17
CA THR A 76 22.05 6.82 8.89
C THR A 76 20.59 6.39 8.98
N VAL A 77 20.29 5.34 9.74
CA VAL A 77 18.93 4.87 10.01
C VAL A 77 18.22 5.82 10.96
N TYR A 78 18.87 6.21 12.05
CA TYR A 78 18.28 7.13 13.04
C TYR A 78 17.84 8.43 12.38
N THR A 79 18.72 9.05 11.59
CA THR A 79 18.44 10.31 10.90
C THR A 79 17.36 10.21 9.83
N LYS A 80 17.14 9.02 9.26
CA LYS A 80 16.04 8.76 8.31
C LYS A 80 14.69 8.60 9.00
N LEU A 81 14.66 7.92 10.15
CA LEU A 81 13.42 7.60 10.87
C LEU A 81 12.95 8.71 11.80
N TYR A 82 13.89 9.51 12.33
CA TYR A 82 13.60 10.45 13.40
C TYR A 82 14.07 11.86 13.07
N PRO A 83 13.24 12.89 13.30
CA PRO A 83 13.66 14.27 13.11
C PRO A 83 14.69 14.68 14.17
N LYS A 84 15.60 15.56 13.78
CA LYS A 84 16.66 16.09 14.66
C LYS A 84 16.09 17.14 15.63
N THR A 85 15.45 16.69 16.70
CA THR A 85 14.90 17.57 17.73
C THR A 85 15.07 17.02 19.15
N LYS A 86 15.38 17.90 20.10
CA LYS A 86 15.47 17.54 21.53
C LYS A 86 14.11 17.17 22.13
N ASN A 87 13.01 17.56 21.49
CA ASN A 87 11.65 17.30 21.98
C ASN A 87 11.12 15.90 21.62
N LEU A 88 11.90 15.10 20.90
CA LEU A 88 11.55 13.73 20.54
C LEU A 88 11.55 12.84 21.78
N LYS A 89 10.45 12.12 21.99
CA LYS A 89 10.36 11.05 22.98
C LYS A 89 10.22 9.72 22.26
N LEU A 90 10.97 8.73 22.73
CA LEU A 90 10.98 7.37 22.17
C LEU A 90 10.48 6.41 23.25
N TYR A 91 9.43 5.67 22.95
CA TYR A 91 8.80 4.74 23.87
C TYR A 91 8.89 3.31 23.34
N LEU A 92 9.32 2.39 24.19
CA LEU A 92 9.36 0.96 23.90
C LEU A 92 7.97 0.36 24.07
N VAL A 93 7.28 0.08 22.97
CA VAL A 93 5.91 -0.46 23.01
C VAL A 93 5.94 -1.95 23.34
N GLY A 94 6.86 -2.68 22.72
CA GLY A 94 7.01 -4.11 22.91
C GLY A 94 7.83 -4.74 21.80
N LYS A 95 7.88 -6.07 21.79
CA LYS A 95 8.53 -6.85 20.76
C LYS A 95 7.72 -8.05 20.33
N SER A 96 8.02 -8.58 19.16
CA SER A 96 7.71 -9.96 18.81
C SER A 96 8.99 -10.73 18.49
N VAL A 97 8.93 -12.04 18.74
CA VAL A 97 10.05 -12.96 18.54
C VAL A 97 9.85 -13.68 17.21
N ASP A 98 10.88 -13.68 16.37
CA ASP A 98 10.94 -14.45 15.15
C ASP A 98 11.80 -15.69 15.38
N GLY A 99 11.27 -16.63 16.17
CA GLY A 99 11.94 -17.88 16.54
C GLY A 99 13.42 -17.69 16.86
N GLU A 100 14.28 -18.43 16.13
CA GLU A 100 15.74 -18.33 16.24
C GLU A 100 16.38 -17.21 15.40
N LYS A 101 15.60 -16.52 14.56
CA LYS A 101 16.11 -15.51 13.62
C LYS A 101 16.37 -14.17 14.28
N GLY A 102 15.49 -13.74 15.19
CA GLY A 102 15.64 -12.44 15.83
C GLY A 102 14.41 -11.91 16.56
N ASN A 103 14.39 -10.58 16.74
CA ASN A 103 13.36 -9.85 17.45
C ASN A 103 12.94 -8.63 16.61
N TYR A 104 11.63 -8.47 16.43
CA TYR A 104 11.04 -7.23 15.96
C TYR A 104 10.67 -6.38 17.17
N VAL A 105 11.22 -5.17 17.27
CA VAL A 105 10.97 -4.24 18.37
C VAL A 105 10.15 -3.07 17.85
N LEU A 106 8.99 -2.85 18.46
CA LEU A 106 8.10 -1.74 18.13
C LEU A 106 8.42 -0.55 19.03
N VAL A 107 8.82 0.55 18.40
CA VAL A 107 9.14 1.81 19.04
C VAL A 107 8.12 2.85 18.60
N LYS A 108 7.63 3.63 19.56
CA LYS A 108 6.74 4.75 19.32
C LYS A 108 7.50 6.05 19.50
N SER A 109 7.44 6.93 18.49
CA SER A 109 7.99 8.27 18.56
C SER A 109 6.91 9.31 18.84
N ALA A 110 7.23 10.32 19.64
CA ALA A 110 6.30 11.40 19.97
C ALA A 110 6.98 12.76 20.00
N ILE A 111 6.39 13.74 19.31
CA ILE A 111 6.82 15.16 19.31
C ILE A 111 5.55 16.01 19.45
N GLY A 112 5.37 16.65 20.60
CA GLY A 112 4.15 17.42 20.86
C GLY A 112 2.89 16.55 20.71
N LYS A 113 2.09 16.78 19.65
CA LYS A 113 0.91 15.97 19.30
C LYS A 113 1.19 14.92 18.20
N GLU A 114 2.30 15.02 17.50
CA GLU A 114 2.66 14.09 16.43
C GLU A 114 3.16 12.77 17.03
N ARG A 115 2.71 11.67 16.44
CA ARG A 115 3.02 10.30 16.87
C ARG A 115 3.47 9.50 15.66
N GLY A 116 4.50 8.69 15.82
CA GLY A 116 4.97 7.73 14.83
C GLY A 116 5.18 6.37 15.47
N ALA A 117 5.28 5.34 14.62
CA ALA A 117 5.67 4.00 15.02
C ALA A 117 6.73 3.47 14.06
N GLN A 118 7.78 2.89 14.61
CA GLN A 118 8.88 2.29 13.88
C GLN A 118 9.05 0.86 14.35
N LEU A 119 9.18 -0.05 13.38
CA LEU A 119 9.52 -1.44 13.63
C LEU A 119 11.01 -1.61 13.37
N LEU A 120 11.77 -2.06 14.35
CA LEU A 120 13.19 -2.33 14.23
C LEU A 120 13.43 -3.84 14.29
N TYR A 121 14.28 -4.37 13.44
CA TYR A 121 14.63 -5.78 13.45
C TYR A 121 16.08 -5.99 13.89
N PHE A 122 16.24 -6.86 14.89
CA PHE A 122 17.52 -7.27 15.45
C PHE A 122 17.68 -8.78 15.32
N ASN A 123 18.84 -9.27 14.89
CA ASN A 123 19.10 -10.70 14.87
C ASN A 123 19.27 -11.28 16.29
N ASN A 124 19.46 -12.60 16.36
CA ASN A 124 19.74 -13.31 17.61
C ASN A 124 21.02 -12.88 18.35
N LYS A 125 21.95 -12.18 17.68
CA LYS A 125 23.14 -11.54 18.28
C LYS A 125 22.91 -10.09 18.69
N SER A 126 21.64 -9.64 18.70
CA SER A 126 21.25 -8.25 19.00
C SER A 126 21.83 -7.21 18.04
N GLN A 127 22.19 -7.60 16.82
CA GLN A 127 22.67 -6.69 15.78
C GLN A 127 21.48 -6.18 14.98
N TYR A 128 21.42 -4.87 14.76
CA TYR A 128 20.45 -4.24 13.89
C TYR A 128 20.61 -4.74 12.45
N LEU A 129 19.49 -5.11 11.82
CA LEU A 129 19.46 -5.57 10.42
C LEU A 129 18.51 -4.77 9.52
N GLY A 130 17.43 -4.21 10.09
CA GLY A 130 16.43 -3.52 9.27
C GLY A 130 15.44 -2.72 10.09
N SER A 131 14.73 -1.82 9.42
CA SER A 131 13.65 -1.04 10.04
C SER A 131 12.58 -0.64 9.05
N LEU A 132 11.37 -0.50 9.56
CA LEU A 132 10.21 -0.01 8.84
C LEU A 132 9.61 1.19 9.57
N ASP A 133 9.39 2.29 8.86
CA ASP A 133 8.59 3.40 9.37
C ASP A 133 7.11 3.10 9.08
N ILE A 134 6.41 2.58 10.07
CA ILE A 134 4.99 2.24 9.96
C ILE A 134 4.20 3.52 9.67
N GLY A 135 4.51 4.62 10.36
CA GLY A 135 3.81 5.89 10.18
C GLY A 135 3.93 6.45 8.76
N ALA A 136 5.10 6.32 8.13
CA ALA A 136 5.30 6.75 6.75
C ALA A 136 4.53 5.92 5.72
N LEU A 137 4.34 4.62 6.00
CA LEU A 137 3.65 3.67 5.12
C LEU A 137 2.15 3.53 5.41
N MET A 138 1.68 4.05 6.54
CA MET A 138 0.26 4.11 6.87
C MET A 138 -0.52 4.82 5.75
N PRO A 139 -1.58 4.18 5.20
CA PRO A 139 -2.43 4.81 4.20
C PRO A 139 -2.99 6.15 4.72
N LYS A 140 -2.92 7.19 3.88
CA LYS A 140 -3.41 8.53 4.23
C LYS A 140 -4.83 8.73 3.72
N GLY A 141 -5.65 9.47 4.46
CA GLY A 141 -6.99 9.88 4.01
C GLY A 141 -8.03 9.83 5.12
N LYS A 142 -9.30 9.80 4.73
CA LYS A 142 -10.45 9.72 5.66
C LYS A 142 -10.86 8.29 6.01
N ALA A 143 -10.22 7.30 5.40
CA ALA A 143 -10.49 5.89 5.65
C ALA A 143 -9.76 5.42 6.92
N THR A 144 -10.38 4.48 7.65
CA THR A 144 -9.74 3.88 8.83
C THR A 144 -8.54 3.09 8.36
N SER A 145 -7.37 3.37 8.94
CA SER A 145 -6.13 2.72 8.51
C SER A 145 -5.40 2.17 9.73
N TYR A 146 -4.87 0.96 9.63
CA TYR A 146 -4.04 0.36 10.66
C TYR A 146 -3.01 -0.61 10.06
N CYS A 147 -2.00 -0.94 10.84
CA CYS A 147 -1.00 -1.93 10.48
C CYS A 147 -1.19 -3.19 11.34
N LYS A 148 -1.12 -4.37 10.73
CA LYS A 148 -1.24 -5.67 11.35
C LYS A 148 0.04 -6.45 11.13
N ILE A 149 0.66 -6.95 12.21
CA ILE A 149 1.79 -7.88 12.13
C ILE A 149 1.27 -9.25 12.56
N ASP A 150 1.38 -10.25 11.69
CA ASP A 150 0.92 -11.61 11.98
C ASP A 150 2.04 -12.52 12.52
N SER A 151 1.68 -13.76 12.88
CA SER A 151 2.62 -14.75 13.42
C SER A 151 3.66 -15.25 12.43
N ARG A 152 3.53 -14.93 11.13
CA ARG A 152 4.53 -15.16 10.09
C ARG A 152 5.37 -13.90 9.82
N HIS A 153 5.20 -12.87 10.64
CA HIS A 153 5.89 -11.58 10.57
C HIS A 153 5.61 -10.81 9.28
N TYR A 154 4.51 -11.12 8.59
CA TYR A 154 4.02 -10.26 7.52
C TYR A 154 3.46 -8.98 8.15
N ILE A 155 3.87 -7.84 7.59
CA ILE A 155 3.41 -6.53 8.00
C ILE A 155 2.40 -6.04 6.97
N THR A 156 1.12 -6.09 7.34
CA THR A 156 0.02 -5.71 6.46
C THR A 156 -0.48 -4.32 6.83
N PHE A 157 -0.39 -3.39 5.90
CA PHE A 157 -1.04 -2.09 5.99
C PHE A 157 -2.44 -2.20 5.41
N ILE A 158 -3.46 -1.90 6.22
CA ILE A 158 -4.86 -2.09 5.88
C ILE A 158 -5.53 -0.72 5.88
N GLN A 159 -6.29 -0.45 4.84
CA GLN A 159 -7.19 0.70 4.74
C GLN A 159 -8.61 0.20 4.53
N GLU A 160 -9.53 0.63 5.39
CA GLU A 160 -10.93 0.25 5.38
C GLU A 160 -11.81 1.47 5.10
N ARG A 161 -12.72 1.33 4.12
CA ARG A 161 -13.71 2.35 3.78
C ARG A 161 -15.09 1.72 3.67
N LYS A 162 -16.06 2.32 4.36
CA LYS A 162 -17.47 1.99 4.12
C LYS A 162 -17.99 2.72 2.88
N THR A 163 -18.63 1.99 1.98
CA THR A 163 -19.34 2.56 0.82
C THR A 163 -20.62 3.27 1.27
N PRO A 164 -21.22 4.11 0.40
CA PRO A 164 -22.55 4.67 0.67
C PRO A 164 -23.64 3.60 0.88
N THR A 165 -23.46 2.41 0.29
CA THR A 165 -24.37 1.26 0.43
C THR A 165 -24.12 0.44 1.71
N GLY A 166 -23.06 0.75 2.46
CA GLY A 166 -22.73 0.11 3.74
C GLY A 166 -21.74 -1.05 3.66
N GLU A 167 -21.29 -1.42 2.46
CA GLU A 167 -20.24 -2.43 2.26
C GLU A 167 -18.89 -1.93 2.79
N LEU A 168 -18.05 -2.85 3.29
CA LEU A 168 -16.72 -2.54 3.77
C LEU A 168 -15.71 -2.92 2.68
N TRP A 169 -15.10 -1.91 2.06
CA TRP A 169 -13.97 -2.11 1.16
C TRP A 169 -12.66 -2.04 1.93
N THR A 170 -11.77 -2.95 1.59
CA THR A 170 -10.46 -3.13 2.20
C THR A 170 -9.38 -3.07 1.12
N ASN A 171 -8.35 -2.28 1.38
CA ASN A 171 -7.11 -2.26 0.62
C ASN A 171 -5.99 -2.70 1.55
N GLU A 172 -5.28 -3.75 1.17
CA GLU A 172 -4.21 -4.35 1.96
C GLU A 172 -2.90 -4.32 1.17
N THR A 173 -1.83 -3.82 1.78
CA THR A 173 -0.47 -3.96 1.23
C THR A 173 0.36 -4.75 2.24
N ILE A 174 0.83 -5.92 1.82
CA ILE A 174 1.57 -6.87 2.64
C ILE A 174 3.05 -6.71 2.36
N TYR A 175 3.84 -6.46 3.41
CA TYR A 175 5.29 -6.41 3.38
C TYR A 175 5.88 -7.62 4.10
N PHE A 176 7.02 -8.09 3.61
CA PHE A 176 7.89 -9.00 4.33
C PHE A 176 9.32 -8.52 4.26
N MET A 177 10.16 -9.02 5.17
CA MET A 177 11.57 -8.70 5.17
C MET A 177 12.33 -9.77 4.39
N ASP A 178 13.13 -9.35 3.42
CA ASP A 178 14.01 -10.23 2.68
C ASP A 178 15.25 -10.62 3.51
N GLU A 179 16.08 -11.51 2.95
CA GLU A 179 17.30 -11.99 3.59
C GLU A 179 18.35 -10.90 3.83
N THR A 180 18.24 -9.76 3.13
CA THR A 180 19.12 -8.60 3.27
C THR A 180 18.67 -7.62 4.37
N GLY A 181 17.54 -7.90 5.03
CA GLY A 181 16.95 -7.02 6.05
C GLY A 181 16.11 -5.88 5.48
N LYS A 182 15.77 -5.93 4.18
CA LYS A 182 14.91 -4.94 3.53
C LYS A 182 13.46 -5.40 3.52
N PHE A 183 12.55 -4.49 3.87
CA PHE A 183 11.13 -4.73 3.72
C PHE A 183 10.70 -4.49 2.28
N ILE A 184 10.15 -5.51 1.64
CA ILE A 184 9.64 -5.46 0.27
C ILE A 184 8.17 -5.86 0.23
N ILE A 185 7.46 -5.38 -0.78
CA ILE A 185 6.04 -5.69 -0.99
C ILE A 185 5.93 -7.15 -1.44
N ALA A 186 5.19 -7.97 -0.68
CA ALA A 186 4.79 -9.31 -1.08
C ALA A 186 3.59 -9.26 -2.03
N MET A 187 2.56 -8.51 -1.64
CA MET A 187 1.26 -8.50 -2.32
C MET A 187 0.48 -7.23 -1.98
N THR A 188 -0.38 -6.81 -2.91
CA THR A 188 -1.42 -5.83 -2.67
C THR A 188 -2.76 -6.44 -3.02
N ASN A 189 -3.71 -6.44 -2.08
CA ASN A 189 -5.06 -6.96 -2.26
C ASN A 189 -6.06 -5.82 -2.11
N SER A 190 -7.16 -5.91 -2.87
CA SER A 190 -8.28 -4.99 -2.76
C SER A 190 -9.59 -5.76 -2.87
N THR A 191 -10.55 -5.42 -2.01
CA THR A 191 -11.95 -5.82 -2.17
C THR A 191 -12.79 -4.71 -2.78
N GLU A 192 -12.17 -3.56 -3.12
CA GLU A 192 -12.83 -2.52 -3.90
C GLU A 192 -13.16 -3.10 -5.28
N ASP A 193 -14.42 -2.98 -5.67
CA ASP A 193 -14.82 -3.34 -7.02
C ASP A 193 -14.28 -2.28 -7.99
N LEU A 194 -13.11 -2.61 -8.57
CA LEU A 194 -12.44 -1.81 -9.58
C LEU A 194 -12.91 -2.19 -11.00
N SER A 195 -13.91 -3.07 -11.15
CA SER A 195 -14.50 -3.40 -12.46
C SER A 195 -15.01 -2.15 -13.20
N ASP A 196 -15.28 -1.08 -12.44
CA ASP A 196 -15.73 0.23 -12.89
C ASP A 196 -14.60 1.22 -13.26
N LEU A 197 -13.33 0.82 -13.15
CA LEU A 197 -12.17 1.67 -13.44
C LEU A 197 -11.36 1.06 -14.59
N ILE A 198 -11.14 1.85 -15.65
CA ILE A 198 -10.20 1.51 -16.71
C ILE A 198 -8.82 1.26 -16.08
N MET A 199 -8.33 0.01 -16.14
CA MET A 199 -7.08 -0.42 -15.47
C MET A 199 -5.82 0.29 -16.01
N GLY A 200 -5.92 0.95 -17.15
CA GLY A 200 -4.89 1.83 -17.70
C GLY A 200 -5.14 2.15 -19.17
N ASN A 201 -4.55 3.25 -19.64
CA ASN A 201 -4.53 3.59 -21.06
C ASN A 201 -3.13 3.26 -21.63
N PRO A 202 -2.96 2.22 -22.47
CA PRO A 202 -1.64 1.78 -22.94
C PRO A 202 -0.95 2.80 -23.86
N ILE A 203 -1.71 3.74 -24.43
CA ILE A 203 -1.19 4.79 -25.32
C ILE A 203 -1.11 6.15 -24.63
N ASP A 204 -1.24 6.21 -23.31
CA ASP A 204 -1.33 7.49 -22.59
C ASP A 204 -0.09 8.38 -22.74
N SER A 205 1.08 7.72 -22.84
CA SER A 205 2.39 8.35 -23.01
C SER A 205 2.69 8.81 -24.44
N LEU A 206 1.87 8.45 -25.43
CA LEU A 206 2.08 8.87 -26.82
C LEU A 206 1.71 10.34 -27.03
N ALA A 207 2.24 10.92 -28.11
CA ALA A 207 2.09 12.34 -28.41
C ALA A 207 0.62 12.74 -28.68
N ARG A 208 0.27 13.98 -28.29
CA ARG A 208 -1.05 14.60 -28.43
C ARG A 208 -0.97 15.97 -29.09
N LYS A 209 -0.31 16.07 -30.23
CA LYS A 209 -0.09 17.34 -30.94
C LYS A 209 -1.18 17.61 -31.99
N GLN A 210 -1.79 16.56 -32.53
CA GLN A 210 -2.80 16.68 -33.57
C GLN A 210 -4.17 17.09 -33.01
N LYS A 211 -5.01 17.70 -33.87
CA LYS A 211 -6.31 18.30 -33.49
C LYS A 211 -7.24 17.35 -32.71
N TYR A 212 -7.27 16.08 -33.11
CA TYR A 212 -8.17 15.06 -32.54
C TYR A 212 -7.48 14.14 -31.53
N SER A 213 -6.20 14.38 -31.23
CA SER A 213 -5.49 13.61 -30.21
C SER A 213 -5.96 14.02 -28.83
N ALA A 214 -6.75 13.16 -28.20
CA ALA A 214 -7.36 13.39 -26.91
C ALA A 214 -7.89 12.10 -26.31
N ASP A 215 -8.35 12.19 -25.07
CA ASP A 215 -9.20 11.17 -24.46
C ASP A 215 -10.66 11.61 -24.58
N TYR A 216 -11.51 10.69 -24.98
CA TYR A 216 -12.95 10.86 -25.11
C TYR A 216 -13.64 9.85 -24.19
N THR A 217 -14.60 10.29 -23.38
CA THR A 217 -15.12 9.49 -22.28
C THR A 217 -16.55 9.89 -21.96
N THR A 218 -17.43 8.91 -21.76
CA THR A 218 -18.80 9.13 -21.28
C THR A 218 -18.91 9.03 -19.76
N ASP A 219 -18.09 8.17 -19.15
CA ASP A 219 -18.01 7.91 -17.71
C ASP A 219 -16.65 7.26 -17.35
N LYS A 220 -16.47 6.85 -16.09
CA LYS A 220 -15.21 6.22 -15.63
C LYS A 220 -14.92 4.84 -16.22
N LYS A 221 -15.91 4.21 -16.87
CA LYS A 221 -15.88 2.85 -17.44
C LYS A 221 -15.62 2.84 -18.95
N ASN A 222 -15.68 4.01 -19.60
CA ASN A 222 -15.68 4.14 -21.05
C ASN A 222 -14.63 5.16 -21.51
N LEU A 223 -13.68 4.70 -22.31
CA LEU A 223 -12.58 5.50 -22.85
C LEU A 223 -12.34 5.18 -24.32
N VAL A 224 -12.27 6.23 -25.12
CA VAL A 224 -11.68 6.23 -26.44
C VAL A 224 -10.50 7.17 -26.41
N SER A 225 -9.31 6.61 -26.49
CA SER A 225 -8.06 7.36 -26.51
C SER A 225 -7.54 7.45 -27.94
N ILE A 226 -7.22 8.66 -28.39
CA ILE A 226 -6.65 8.95 -29.71
C ILE A 226 -5.33 9.67 -29.53
N ARG A 227 -4.31 9.23 -30.25
CA ARG A 227 -2.94 9.76 -30.20
C ARG A 227 -2.40 9.97 -31.61
N ASP A 228 -1.34 10.75 -31.70
CA ASP A 228 -0.66 11.00 -32.97
C ASP A 228 -0.10 9.67 -33.52
N GLY A 229 -0.35 9.40 -34.80
CA GLY A 229 0.24 8.25 -35.49
C GLY A 229 1.68 8.51 -35.93
N ALA A 230 2.31 7.49 -36.51
CA ALA A 230 3.66 7.62 -37.08
C ALA A 230 3.74 8.67 -38.20
N THR A 231 2.62 8.91 -38.89
CA THR A 231 2.49 9.91 -39.95
C THR A 231 1.22 10.74 -39.77
N ASP A 232 1.14 11.90 -40.43
CA ASP A 232 -0.06 12.75 -40.44
C ASP A 232 -1.29 12.08 -41.09
N LYS A 233 -1.11 10.94 -41.77
CA LYS A 233 -2.20 10.15 -42.38
C LYS A 233 -2.77 9.08 -41.44
N THR A 234 -2.15 8.89 -40.28
CA THR A 234 -2.46 7.82 -39.34
C THR A 234 -2.69 8.36 -37.93
N PHE A 235 -3.38 7.60 -37.10
CA PHE A 235 -3.52 7.87 -35.67
C PHE A 235 -3.50 6.57 -34.88
N GLU A 236 -3.00 6.60 -33.65
CA GLU A 236 -3.08 5.46 -32.74
C GLU A 236 -4.35 5.58 -31.89
N PHE A 237 -5.05 4.48 -31.68
CA PHE A 237 -6.23 4.46 -30.83
C PHE A 237 -6.23 3.32 -29.82
N PHE A 238 -6.95 3.55 -28.73
CA PHE A 238 -7.33 2.54 -27.76
C PHE A 238 -8.78 2.79 -27.34
N ILE A 239 -9.62 1.78 -27.46
CA ILE A 239 -11.00 1.80 -27.01
C ILE A 239 -11.13 0.79 -25.89
N HIS A 240 -11.69 1.23 -24.76
CA HIS A 240 -12.14 0.40 -23.67
C HIS A 240 -13.57 0.79 -23.33
N PHE A 241 -14.45 -0.18 -23.19
CA PHE A 241 -15.75 0.03 -22.61
C PHE A 241 -16.08 -1.07 -21.60
N SER A 242 -16.80 -0.69 -20.56
CA SER A 242 -17.49 -1.60 -19.66
C SER A 242 -18.94 -1.12 -19.53
N LYS A 243 -19.86 -1.95 -20.03
CA LYS A 243 -21.31 -1.75 -19.99
C LYS A 243 -21.92 -2.83 -19.11
N GLN A 244 -23.19 -2.66 -18.71
CA GLN A 244 -23.95 -3.65 -17.93
C GLN A 244 -23.21 -4.11 -16.65
N ASN A 245 -22.65 -3.18 -15.88
CA ASN A 245 -21.93 -3.49 -14.62
C ASN A 245 -20.79 -4.51 -14.78
N GLY A 246 -20.08 -4.51 -15.91
CA GLY A 246 -18.92 -5.36 -16.13
C GLY A 246 -19.24 -6.69 -16.83
N ASP A 247 -20.50 -7.00 -17.09
CA ASP A 247 -20.91 -8.17 -17.88
C ASP A 247 -20.58 -8.01 -19.37
N CYS A 248 -20.23 -6.79 -19.79
CA CYS A 248 -20.05 -6.42 -21.18
C CYS A 248 -18.81 -5.55 -21.34
N VAL A 249 -17.65 -6.20 -21.49
CA VAL A 249 -16.34 -5.56 -21.59
C VAL A 249 -15.74 -5.79 -22.98
N GLY A 250 -15.18 -4.75 -23.57
CA GLY A 250 -14.47 -4.85 -24.84
C GLY A 250 -13.29 -3.90 -24.90
N GLU A 251 -12.19 -4.40 -25.46
CA GLU A 251 -10.96 -3.66 -25.66
C GLU A 251 -10.43 -3.86 -27.07
N VAL A 252 -10.04 -2.76 -27.71
CA VAL A 252 -9.38 -2.79 -29.01
C VAL A 252 -8.39 -1.65 -29.13
N LYS A 253 -7.22 -1.93 -29.69
CA LYS A 253 -6.18 -0.95 -30.00
C LYS A 253 -5.64 -1.19 -31.39
N GLY A 254 -5.14 -0.13 -32.00
CA GLY A 254 -4.47 -0.23 -33.30
C GLY A 254 -4.21 1.13 -33.92
N THR A 255 -3.81 1.07 -35.18
CA THR A 255 -3.51 2.25 -35.99
C THR A 255 -4.65 2.48 -36.99
N GLY A 256 -5.36 3.60 -36.84
CA GLY A 256 -6.37 4.04 -37.80
C GLY A 256 -5.78 4.93 -38.89
N GLU A 257 -6.43 4.96 -40.06
CA GLU A 257 -6.06 5.80 -41.19
C GLU A 257 -7.10 6.90 -41.42
N TRP A 258 -6.63 8.12 -41.69
CA TRP A 258 -7.50 9.24 -42.04
C TRP A 258 -8.00 9.10 -43.48
N VAL A 259 -9.30 8.90 -43.65
CA VAL A 259 -9.96 8.89 -44.97
C VAL A 259 -10.54 10.27 -45.34
N SER A 260 -10.73 11.14 -44.34
CA SER A 260 -11.06 12.55 -44.54
C SER A 260 -10.54 13.38 -43.35
N LYS A 261 -10.73 14.71 -43.40
CA LYS A 261 -10.33 15.62 -42.31
C LYS A 261 -10.99 15.30 -40.96
N THR A 262 -12.12 14.60 -40.96
CA THR A 262 -12.89 14.31 -39.74
C THR A 262 -13.26 12.84 -39.63
N LYS A 263 -12.80 11.98 -40.54
CA LYS A 263 -13.15 10.56 -40.56
C LYS A 263 -11.88 9.71 -40.60
N GLY A 264 -11.78 8.80 -39.64
CA GLY A 264 -10.76 7.77 -39.55
C GLY A 264 -11.37 6.38 -39.69
N VAL A 265 -10.62 5.44 -40.24
CA VAL A 265 -11.03 4.03 -40.34
C VAL A 265 -9.90 3.13 -39.88
N PHE A 266 -10.24 2.14 -39.08
CA PHE A 266 -9.40 0.99 -38.76
C PHE A 266 -10.00 -0.25 -39.42
N ARG A 267 -9.15 -1.10 -39.99
CA ARG A 267 -9.51 -2.44 -40.46
C ARG A 267 -8.52 -3.41 -39.85
N ASP A 268 -9.04 -4.45 -39.21
CA ASP A 268 -8.19 -5.53 -38.73
C ASP A 268 -7.61 -6.31 -39.92
N GLY A 269 -6.33 -6.65 -39.85
CA GLY A 269 -5.68 -7.44 -40.89
C GLY A 269 -6.01 -8.94 -40.80
N SER A 270 -6.48 -9.40 -39.64
CA SER A 270 -6.80 -10.80 -39.36
C SER A 270 -8.29 -11.15 -39.37
N SER A 271 -9.18 -10.17 -39.46
CA SER A 271 -10.62 -10.37 -39.43
C SER A 271 -11.37 -9.30 -40.24
N ASP A 272 -12.65 -9.52 -40.48
CA ASP A 272 -13.53 -8.54 -41.14
C ASP A 272 -13.94 -7.38 -40.22
N CYS A 273 -13.28 -7.22 -39.06
CA CYS A 273 -13.55 -6.12 -38.14
C CYS A 273 -13.12 -4.78 -38.75
N ALA A 274 -14.05 -3.84 -38.83
CA ALA A 274 -13.76 -2.46 -39.18
C ALA A 274 -14.38 -1.49 -38.16
N ILE A 275 -13.62 -0.46 -37.78
CA ILE A 275 -14.06 0.59 -36.87
C ILE A 275 -13.95 1.93 -37.58
N THR A 276 -15.06 2.65 -37.67
CA THR A 276 -15.13 4.00 -38.22
C THR A 276 -15.21 5.02 -37.09
N PHE A 277 -14.37 6.04 -37.18
CA PHE A 277 -14.30 7.16 -36.25
C PHE A 277 -14.75 8.44 -36.95
N ASP A 278 -15.87 9.01 -36.50
CA ASP A 278 -16.40 10.28 -36.98
C ASP A 278 -16.16 11.37 -35.93
N PHE A 279 -15.20 12.25 -36.21
CA PHE A 279 -14.74 13.27 -35.29
C PHE A 279 -15.49 14.59 -35.45
N THR A 280 -15.89 15.16 -34.33
CA THR A 280 -16.26 16.57 -34.21
C THR A 280 -15.23 17.31 -33.36
N THR A 281 -15.39 18.61 -33.20
CA THR A 281 -14.53 19.41 -32.33
C THR A 281 -14.60 18.96 -30.86
N SER A 282 -15.73 18.37 -30.43
CA SER A 282 -16.02 18.07 -29.03
C SER A 282 -16.33 16.60 -28.75
N SER A 283 -16.35 15.73 -29.76
CA SER A 283 -16.66 14.31 -29.59
C SER A 283 -16.06 13.45 -30.70
N VAL A 284 -16.03 12.15 -30.48
CA VAL A 284 -15.83 11.14 -31.51
C VAL A 284 -17.01 10.18 -31.47
N ARG A 285 -17.59 9.88 -32.64
CA ARG A 285 -18.58 8.82 -32.79
C ARG A 285 -17.90 7.60 -33.36
N ILE A 286 -18.16 6.44 -32.76
CA ILE A 286 -17.65 5.15 -33.20
C ILE A 286 -18.80 4.37 -33.82
N SER A 287 -18.52 3.74 -34.96
CA SER A 287 -19.36 2.70 -35.57
C SER A 287 -18.48 1.50 -35.88
N GLU A 288 -18.94 0.29 -35.58
CA GLU A 288 -18.19 -0.94 -35.83
C GLU A 288 -18.89 -1.80 -36.89
N GLN A 289 -18.13 -2.68 -37.53
CA GLN A 289 -18.63 -3.72 -38.44
C GLN A 289 -17.89 -5.01 -38.11
N ASN A 290 -18.62 -6.07 -37.76
CA ASN A 290 -18.09 -7.43 -37.54
C ASN A 290 -16.93 -7.56 -36.52
N CYS A 291 -16.88 -6.69 -35.50
CA CYS A 291 -15.82 -6.68 -34.49
C CYS A 291 -16.09 -7.58 -33.26
N GLY A 292 -16.90 -8.63 -33.41
CA GLY A 292 -17.26 -9.56 -32.34
C GLY A 292 -16.09 -10.38 -31.76
N LEU A 293 -14.88 -10.26 -32.30
CA LEU A 293 -13.67 -10.89 -31.75
C LEU A 293 -13.08 -10.12 -30.56
N TYR A 294 -13.42 -8.83 -30.41
CA TYR A 294 -12.84 -7.95 -29.40
C TYR A 294 -13.76 -7.73 -28.20
N ARG A 295 -14.86 -8.49 -28.13
CA ARG A 295 -15.98 -8.29 -27.19
C ARG A 295 -16.97 -9.44 -27.26
N ASP A 296 -17.85 -9.57 -26.26
CA ASP A 296 -18.99 -10.50 -26.34
C ASP A 296 -20.01 -10.11 -27.42
N ILE A 297 -20.76 -11.10 -27.94
CA ILE A 297 -21.66 -10.98 -29.11
C ILE A 297 -22.69 -9.84 -28.94
N THR A 298 -23.12 -9.54 -27.72
CA THR A 298 -24.15 -8.54 -27.39
C THR A 298 -23.62 -7.12 -27.18
N CYS A 299 -22.30 -6.88 -27.29
CA CYS A 299 -21.62 -5.75 -26.66
C CYS A 299 -21.08 -4.65 -27.58
N PHE A 300 -21.89 -3.83 -28.24
CA PHE A 300 -21.36 -2.97 -29.31
C PHE A 300 -20.42 -1.81 -28.90
N PHE A 301 -19.35 -1.55 -29.66
CA PHE A 301 -18.46 -0.37 -29.54
C PHE A 301 -19.16 0.94 -29.95
N GLU A 302 -20.35 0.83 -30.55
CA GLU A 302 -21.08 1.98 -31.07
C GLU A 302 -21.43 3.00 -29.99
N GLY A 303 -21.25 4.28 -30.33
CA GLY A 303 -21.59 5.37 -29.42
C GLY A 303 -20.93 6.69 -29.79
N SER A 304 -21.31 7.75 -29.07
CA SER A 304 -20.69 9.07 -29.16
C SER A 304 -20.00 9.40 -27.84
N TYR A 305 -18.70 9.65 -27.91
CA TYR A 305 -17.84 9.87 -26.76
C TYR A 305 -17.40 11.34 -26.73
N PRO A 306 -17.80 12.13 -25.72
CA PRO A 306 -17.41 13.53 -25.63
C PRO A 306 -15.94 13.64 -25.21
N LYS A 307 -15.26 14.68 -25.71
CA LYS A 307 -13.86 14.97 -25.41
C LYS A 307 -13.71 15.29 -23.93
N LYS A 308 -12.83 14.56 -23.24
CA LYS A 308 -12.50 14.78 -21.84
C LYS A 308 -11.89 16.17 -21.69
N LYS A 309 -12.41 16.97 -20.76
CA LYS A 309 -11.81 18.26 -20.43
C LYS A 309 -10.47 18.02 -19.74
N GLU A 310 -9.40 18.57 -20.30
CA GLU A 310 -8.10 18.55 -19.64
C GLU A 310 -8.16 19.34 -18.33
N ALA A 311 -7.57 18.80 -17.27
CA ALA A 311 -7.43 19.55 -16.02
C ALA A 311 -6.54 20.76 -16.28
N VAL A 312 -7.13 21.97 -16.22
CA VAL A 312 -6.38 23.22 -16.35
C VAL A 312 -5.26 23.19 -15.32
N LYS A 313 -4.00 23.13 -15.78
CA LYS A 313 -2.84 23.31 -14.91
C LYS A 313 -3.04 24.64 -14.20
N LYS A 314 -3.29 24.62 -12.89
CA LYS A 314 -3.29 25.83 -12.07
C LYS A 314 -1.94 26.51 -12.32
N LYS A 315 -1.96 27.70 -12.93
CA LYS A 315 -0.76 28.53 -13.04
C LYS A 315 -0.18 28.64 -11.63
N LYS A 316 1.04 28.14 -11.44
CA LYS A 316 1.82 28.46 -10.23
C LYS A 316 1.89 29.99 -10.19
N LYS A 317 1.26 30.58 -9.18
CA LYS A 317 1.51 31.97 -8.78
C LYS A 317 2.88 32.01 -8.12
#